data_AF-A0A832X025-F1
#
_entry.id   AF-A0A832X025-F1
#
_cell.length_a   1.000
_cell.length_b   1.000
_cell.length_c   1.000
_cell.angle_alpha   90.00
_cell.angle_beta   90.00
_cell.angle_gamma   90.00
#
_symmetry.space_group_name_H-M   'P 1'
#
loop_
_entity.id
_entity.type
_entity.pdbx_description
1 polymer ?
#
loop_
_entity_poly.entity_id
_entity_poly.type
_entity_poly.pdbx_seq_one_letter_code
_entity_poly.pdbx_strand_id
1 'polypeptide(L)' 'FDWGKYQEREGKFMMPFAVQVHHAFVDGIHIGKLADKLQRYLDEV' A
#
# COMPACT_ATOMS: atom_id res chain seq x y z
N PHE A 1 -9.93 2.88 3.43
CA PHE A 1 -8.86 2.33 2.59
C PHE A 1 -9.51 1.26 1.76
N ASP A 2 -9.04 1.08 0.54
CA ASP A 2 -9.68 0.19 -0.43
C ASP A 2 -8.62 -0.54 -1.24
N TRP A 3 -8.95 -1.76 -1.66
CA TRP A 3 -8.09 -2.60 -2.47
C TRP A 3 -8.72 -2.81 -3.84
N GLY A 4 -7.94 -2.53 -4.88
CA GLY A 4 -8.32 -2.81 -6.25
C GLY A 4 -8.13 -4.28 -6.62
N LYS A 5 -8.71 -4.68 -7.76
CA LYS A 5 -8.45 -6.01 -8.33
C LYS A 5 -6.95 -6.19 -8.59
N TYR A 6 -6.38 -7.29 -8.11
CA TYR A 6 -4.99 -7.62 -8.39
C TYR A 6 -4.79 -8.03 -9.86
N GLN A 7 -3.59 -7.80 -10.38
CA GLN A 7 -3.19 -8.15 -11.73
C GLN A 7 -1.80 -8.77 -11.69
N GLU A 8 -1.55 -9.77 -12.53
CA GLU A 8 -0.19 -10.28 -12.74
C GLU A 8 0.55 -9.39 -13.75
N ARG A 9 1.74 -8.93 -13.39
CA ARG A 9 2.64 -8.16 -14.26
C ARG A 9 4.06 -8.65 -14.02
N GLU A 10 4.73 -9.07 -15.10
CA GLU A 10 6.14 -9.52 -15.04
C GLU A 10 6.37 -10.64 -14.00
N GLY A 11 5.42 -11.56 -13.86
CA GLY A 11 5.46 -12.66 -12.89
C GLY A 11 5.25 -12.22 -11.43
N LYS A 12 4.82 -10.99 -11.19
CA LYS A 12 4.47 -10.46 -9.86
C LYS A 12 2.99 -10.11 -9.80
N PHE A 13 2.36 -10.40 -8.66
CA PHE A 13 1.01 -9.93 -8.37
C PHE A 13 1.06 -8.49 -7.87
N MET A 14 0.43 -7.58 -8.61
CA MET A 14 0.31 -6.17 -8.27
C MET A 14 -1.13 -5.88 -7.85
N MET A 15 -1.33 -5.26 -6.69
CA MET A 15 -2.64 -4.88 -6.19
C MET A 15 -2.69 -3.37 -5.91
N PRO A 16 -3.63 -2.62 -6.52
CA PRO A 16 -3.82 -1.22 -6.19
C PRO A 16 -4.29 -1.07 -4.74
N PHE A 17 -3.64 -0.18 -3.99
CA PHE A 17 -4.01 0.14 -2.61
C PHE A 17 -4.30 1.63 -2.48
N ALA A 18 -5.53 1.97 -2.11
CA ALA A 18 -5.99 3.34 -1.92
C ALA A 18 -6.15 3.65 -0.42
N VAL A 19 -5.53 4.73 0.03
CA VAL A 19 -5.64 5.20 1.43
C VAL A 19 -6.17 6.62 1.43
N GLN A 20 -7.25 6.84 2.18
CA GLN A 20 -7.78 8.17 2.45
C GLN A 20 -7.29 8.60 3.83
N VAL A 21 -6.70 9.80 3.92
CA VAL A 21 -6.19 10.36 5.17
C VAL A 21 -6.60 11.80 5.36
N HIS A 22 -6.63 12.21 6.63
CA HIS A 22 -6.85 13.59 7.00
C HIS A 22 -5.50 14.29 7.21
N HIS A 23 -5.20 15.30 6.40
CA HIS A 23 -3.88 15.95 6.37
C HIS A 23 -3.48 16.63 7.69
N ALA A 24 -4.43 16.97 8.57
CA ALA A 24 -4.10 17.50 9.89
C ALA A 24 -3.42 16.48 10.83
N PHE A 25 -3.52 15.18 10.53
CA PHE A 25 -2.98 14.11 11.37
C PHE A 25 -1.89 13.29 10.67
N VAL A 26 -1.86 13.31 9.33
CA VAL A 26 -1.04 12.42 8.53
C VAL A 26 -0.48 13.17 7.32
N ASP A 27 0.84 13.11 7.16
CA ASP A 27 1.55 13.64 6.00
C ASP A 27 2.07 12.52 5.08
N GLY A 28 2.77 12.89 4.00
CA GLY A 28 3.33 11.94 3.05
C GLY A 28 4.37 10.98 3.65
N ILE A 29 5.09 11.37 4.70
CA ILE A 29 6.09 10.52 5.36
C ILE A 29 5.40 9.36 6.07
N HIS A 30 4.29 9.64 6.77
CA HIS A 30 3.52 8.61 7.45
C HIS A 30 2.92 7.59 6.47
N ILE A 31 2.41 8.05 5.32
CA ILE A 31 1.89 7.16 4.28
C ILE A 31 2.99 6.32 3.63
N GLY A 32 4.17 6.92 3.39
CA GLY A 32 5.33 6.17 2.90
C GLY A 32 5.75 5.06 3.87
N LYS A 33 5.78 5.34 5.18
CA LYS A 33 6.06 4.33 6.21
C LYS A 33 5.01 3.22 6.27
N LEU A 34 3.73 3.56 6.08
CA LEU A 34 2.65 2.56 6.01
C LEU A 34 2.84 1.63 4.81
N ALA A 35 3.08 2.19 3.63
CA ALA A 35 3.27 1.43 2.39
C ALA A 35 4.48 0.48 2.50
N ASP A 36 5.62 0.95 3.01
CA ASP A 36 6.83 0.14 3.18
C ASP A 36 6.63 -1.02 4.17
N LYS A 37 6.00 -0.75 5.33
CA LYS A 37 5.69 -1.80 6.32
C LYS A 37 4.70 -2.83 5.79
N LEU A 38 3.66 -2.37 5.09
CA LEU A 38 2.66 -3.25 4.50
C LEU A 38 3.29 -4.15 3.43
N GLN A 39 4.13 -3.60 2.56
CA GLN A 39 4.82 -4.39 1.54
C GLN A 39 5.73 -5.45 2.19
N ARG A 40 6.56 -5.07 3.17
CA ARG A 40 7.44 -6.03 3.87
C ARG A 40 6.67 -7.16 4.53
N TYR A 41 5.56 -6.84 5.19
CA TYR A 41 4.71 -7.85 5.79
C TYR A 41 4.17 -8.84 4.74
N LEU A 42 3.74 -8.35 3.58
CA LEU A 42 3.22 -9.20 2.50
C LEU A 42 4.32 -9.99 1.79
N ASP A 43 5.56 -9.52 1.78
CA ASP A 43 6.71 -10.25 1.22
C ASP A 43 7.15 -11.42 2.13
N GLU A 44 6.82 -11.37 3.42
CA GLU A 44 7.16 -12.39 4.42
C GLU A 44 6.06 -13.47 4.61
N VAL A 45 4.87 -13.27 4.03
CA VAL A 45 3.71 -14.18 4.12
C VAL A 45 3.59 -15.03 2.86
#